data_AF-A0A963M2L1-F1
#
_entry.id   AF-A0A963M2L1-F1
#
_cell.length_a   1.000
_cell.length_b   1.000
_cell.length_c   1.000
_cell.angle_alpha   90.00
_cell.angle_beta   90.00
_cell.angle_gamma   90.00
#
_symmetry.space_group_name_H-M   'P 1'
#
loop_
_entity.id
_entity.type
_entity.pdbx_description
1 polymer ?
#
loop_
_entity_poly.entity_id
_entity_poly.type
_entity_poly.pdbx_seq_one_letter_code
_entity_poly.pdbx_strand_id
1 'polypeptide(L)'
;VAKRVAQADVVVSTALIPGRAAPVLVTEEMVKSMKPGSVIVDIAAGKGAPNPDGSVGGNCPLTEAGKTVIKHGVTIVGETNLPALVAADSSSLYARNVLDFLKLVLPPAAKGEPPAALTIDMEDDIVAACLVARDGAVTRA
;
A
#
# COMPACT_ATOMS: atom_id res chain seq x y z
N VAL A 1 9.96 -10.77 -18.20
CA VAL A 1 8.95 -11.03 -17.15
C VAL A 1 8.13 -12.29 -17.47
N ALA A 2 7.45 -12.36 -18.62
CA ALA A 2 6.62 -13.50 -19.04
C ALA A 2 7.23 -14.90 -18.78
N LYS A 3 8.44 -15.18 -19.28
CA LYS A 3 9.11 -16.49 -19.09
C LYS A 3 9.29 -16.86 -17.62
N ARG A 4 9.55 -15.88 -16.74
CA ARG A 4 9.71 -16.13 -15.30
C ARG A 4 8.37 -16.40 -14.62
N VAL A 5 7.32 -15.67 -15.00
CA VAL A 5 5.96 -15.88 -14.49
C VAL A 5 5.47 -17.29 -14.83
N ALA A 6 5.65 -17.74 -16.07
CA ALA A 6 5.25 -19.09 -16.50
C ALA A 6 5.91 -20.23 -15.70
N GLN A 7 7.14 -20.02 -15.24
CA GLN A 7 7.92 -21.02 -14.49
C GLN A 7 7.70 -20.95 -12.98
N ALA A 8 7.21 -19.82 -12.47
CA ALA A 8 7.06 -19.58 -11.05
C ALA A 8 5.84 -20.31 -10.48
N ASP A 9 6.00 -20.93 -9.32
CA ASP A 9 4.88 -21.50 -8.57
C ASP A 9 4.17 -20.43 -7.73
N VAL A 10 4.88 -19.36 -7.34
CA VAL A 10 4.33 -18.18 -6.66
C VAL A 10 4.87 -16.89 -7.26
N VAL A 11 3.99 -15.93 -7.53
CA VAL A 11 4.33 -14.56 -7.94
C VAL A 11 3.77 -13.57 -6.92
N VAL A 12 4.60 -12.65 -6.42
CA VAL A 12 4.18 -11.52 -5.59
C VAL A 12 4.40 -10.23 -6.37
N SER A 13 3.34 -9.49 -6.69
CA SER A 13 3.41 -8.22 -7.41
C SER A 13 3.08 -7.05 -6.49
N THR A 14 3.94 -6.04 -6.50
CA THR A 14 3.91 -4.94 -5.52
C THR A 14 3.98 -3.55 -6.16
N ALA A 15 3.91 -3.46 -7.49
CA ALA A 15 4.13 -2.19 -8.19
C ALA A 15 2.92 -1.28 -8.04
N LEU A 16 3.07 -0.24 -7.23
CA LEU A 16 2.05 0.77 -7.01
C LEU A 16 2.70 2.16 -6.94
N ILE A 17 2.29 3.05 -7.83
CA ILE A 17 2.71 4.45 -7.83
C ILE A 17 1.56 5.29 -7.29
N PRO A 18 1.74 6.06 -6.20
CA PRO A 18 0.69 6.93 -5.69
C PRO A 18 0.12 7.86 -6.77
N GLY A 19 -1.20 7.98 -6.82
CA GLY A 19 -1.91 8.82 -7.80
C GLY A 19 -1.96 8.29 -9.23
N ARG A 20 -1.44 7.09 -9.50
CA ARG A 20 -1.52 6.44 -10.83
C ARG A 20 -2.13 5.05 -10.72
N ALA A 21 -2.76 4.62 -11.80
CA ALA A 21 -3.18 3.24 -11.95
C ALA A 21 -1.95 2.32 -11.89
N ALA A 22 -2.08 1.20 -11.19
CA ALA A 22 -1.07 0.16 -11.13
C ALA A 22 -0.82 -0.39 -12.54
N PRO A 23 0.45 -0.56 -12.96
CA PRO A 23 0.75 -1.09 -14.27
C PRO A 23 0.41 -2.58 -14.36
N VAL A 24 -0.04 -3.03 -15.54
CA VAL A 24 -0.20 -4.46 -15.81
C VAL A 24 1.18 -5.10 -15.98
N LEU A 25 1.54 -5.97 -15.04
CA LEU A 25 2.81 -6.71 -15.04
C LEU A 25 2.62 -8.20 -15.29
N VAL A 26 1.46 -8.72 -14.89
CA VAL A 26 1.05 -10.12 -15.06
C VAL A 26 -0.21 -10.13 -15.92
N THR A 27 -0.04 -10.25 -17.24
CA THR A 27 -1.16 -10.32 -18.18
C THR A 27 -1.91 -11.64 -18.03
N GLU A 28 -3.19 -11.69 -18.43
CA GLU A 28 -3.95 -12.94 -18.45
C GLU A 28 -3.25 -14.08 -19.22
N GLU A 29 -2.61 -13.81 -20.35
CA GLU A 29 -1.86 -14.81 -21.11
C GLU A 29 -0.68 -15.39 -20.32
N MET A 30 -0.04 -14.58 -19.46
CA MET A 30 0.99 -15.08 -18.56
C MET A 30 0.37 -15.98 -17.48
N VAL A 31 -0.80 -15.64 -16.94
CA VAL A 31 -1.52 -16.47 -15.95
C VAL A 31 -1.88 -17.83 -16.55
N LYS A 32 -2.43 -17.86 -17.78
CA LYS A 32 -2.74 -19.11 -18.51
C LYS A 32 -1.51 -20.00 -18.73
N SER A 33 -0.31 -19.41 -18.82
CA SER A 33 0.93 -20.13 -19.02
C SER A 33 1.55 -20.69 -17.72
N MET A 34 1.01 -20.32 -16.55
CA MET A 34 1.47 -20.85 -15.27
C MET A 34 0.99 -22.28 -15.06
N LYS A 35 1.69 -23.03 -14.20
CA LYS A 35 1.25 -24.36 -13.80
C LYS A 35 -0.04 -24.27 -12.99
N PRO A 36 -1.03 -25.17 -13.18
CA PRO A 36 -2.17 -25.26 -12.28
C PRO A 36 -1.71 -25.46 -10.82
N GLY A 37 -2.38 -24.78 -9.88
CA GLY A 37 -2.02 -24.74 -8.47
C GLY A 37 -1.06 -23.61 -8.10
N SER A 38 -0.52 -22.86 -9.07
CA SER A 38 0.30 -21.67 -8.79
C SER A 38 -0.50 -20.58 -8.08
N VAL A 39 0.21 -19.66 -7.42
CA VAL A 39 -0.40 -18.55 -6.66
C VAL A 39 0.14 -17.19 -7.11
N ILE A 40 -0.75 -16.21 -7.27
CA ILE A 40 -0.40 -14.80 -7.45
C ILE A 40 -0.90 -14.05 -6.21
N VAL A 41 -0.04 -13.27 -5.59
CA VAL A 41 -0.39 -12.30 -4.53
C VAL A 41 -0.21 -10.91 -5.10
N ASP A 42 -1.32 -10.21 -5.33
CA ASP A 42 -1.33 -8.89 -5.95
C ASP A 42 -1.59 -7.80 -4.90
N ILE A 43 -0.52 -7.16 -4.43
CA ILE A 43 -0.60 -6.10 -3.41
C ILE A 43 -1.27 -4.83 -3.96
N ALA A 44 -1.33 -4.67 -5.28
CA ALA A 44 -1.97 -3.53 -5.93
C ALA A 44 -3.45 -3.79 -6.28
N ALA A 45 -4.08 -4.82 -5.68
CA ALA A 45 -5.47 -5.18 -5.93
C ALA A 45 -6.44 -3.98 -5.83
N GLY A 46 -7.30 -3.84 -6.84
CA GLY A 46 -8.28 -2.75 -6.96
C GLY A 46 -7.69 -1.38 -7.33
N LYS A 47 -6.40 -1.30 -7.65
CA LYS A 47 -5.72 -0.04 -8.01
C LYS A 47 -5.21 -0.02 -9.46
N GLY A 48 -5.54 -1.03 -10.27
CA GLY A 48 -5.20 -1.10 -11.68
C GLY A 48 -5.97 -0.10 -12.56
N ALA A 49 -5.68 -0.11 -13.85
CA ALA A 49 -6.52 0.57 -14.84
C ALA A 49 -7.84 -0.20 -15.05
N PRO A 50 -8.93 0.47 -15.48
CA PRO A 50 -10.16 -0.23 -15.84
C PRO A 50 -9.91 -1.24 -16.97
N ASN A 51 -10.39 -2.46 -16.76
CA ASN A 51 -10.50 -3.49 -17.79
C ASN A 51 -11.59 -3.12 -18.81
N PRO A 52 -11.62 -3.76 -20.00
CA PRO A 52 -12.65 -3.51 -21.01
C PRO A 52 -14.09 -3.73 -20.54
N ASP A 53 -14.29 -4.59 -19.54
CA ASP A 53 -15.59 -4.88 -18.91
C ASP A 53 -15.94 -3.92 -17.75
N GLY A 54 -15.09 -2.93 -17.47
CA GLY A 54 -15.25 -1.96 -16.38
C GLY A 54 -14.76 -2.44 -15.01
N SER A 55 -14.30 -3.69 -14.88
CA SER A 55 -13.68 -4.17 -13.64
C SER A 55 -12.31 -3.52 -13.41
N VAL A 56 -11.83 -3.50 -12.16
CA VAL A 56 -10.52 -2.94 -11.81
C VAL A 56 -9.70 -3.99 -11.06
N GLY A 57 -8.59 -4.40 -11.67
CA GLY A 57 -7.63 -5.34 -11.10
C GLY A 57 -6.51 -4.66 -10.31
N GLY A 58 -5.30 -5.22 -10.38
CA GLY A 58 -4.08 -4.64 -9.81
C GLY A 58 -2.94 -4.70 -10.81
N ASN A 59 -1.81 -5.29 -10.41
CA ASN A 59 -0.77 -5.64 -11.37
C ASN A 59 -1.17 -6.82 -12.28
N CYS A 60 -2.17 -7.59 -11.87
CA CYS A 60 -2.85 -8.60 -12.67
C CYS A 60 -4.30 -8.14 -13.00
N PRO A 61 -4.71 -8.11 -14.28
CA PRO A 61 -6.07 -7.75 -14.68
C PRO A 61 -7.16 -8.66 -14.13
N LEU A 62 -6.80 -9.92 -13.82
CA LEU A 62 -7.72 -10.93 -13.31
C LEU A 62 -7.93 -10.85 -11.78
N THR A 63 -7.19 -9.98 -11.09
CA THR A 63 -7.33 -9.76 -9.65
C THR A 63 -8.70 -9.17 -9.34
N GLU A 64 -9.39 -9.74 -8.35
CA GLU A 64 -10.62 -9.18 -7.77
C GLU A 64 -10.30 -8.61 -6.39
N ALA A 65 -10.51 -7.31 -6.19
CA ALA A 65 -10.22 -6.63 -4.93
C ALA A 65 -11.00 -7.22 -3.75
N GLY A 66 -10.30 -7.51 -2.65
CA GLY A 66 -10.84 -8.09 -1.42
C GLY A 66 -11.19 -9.57 -1.54
N LYS A 67 -10.77 -10.27 -2.60
CA LYS A 67 -11.11 -11.67 -2.83
C LYS A 67 -9.89 -12.51 -3.19
N THR A 68 -10.00 -13.79 -2.89
CA THR A 68 -9.13 -14.83 -3.46
C THR A 68 -9.94 -15.61 -4.48
N VAL A 69 -9.48 -15.61 -5.73
CA VAL A 69 -10.19 -16.24 -6.85
C VAL A 69 -9.29 -17.24 -7.56
N ILE A 70 -9.88 -18.25 -8.20
CA ILE A 70 -9.14 -19.18 -9.05
C ILE A 70 -9.49 -18.88 -10.51
N LYS A 71 -8.49 -18.60 -11.34
CA LYS A 71 -8.65 -18.36 -12.78
C LYS A 71 -7.59 -19.18 -13.50
N HIS A 72 -7.99 -19.92 -14.54
CA HIS A 72 -7.05 -20.74 -15.33
C HIS A 72 -6.23 -21.75 -14.50
N GLY A 73 -6.80 -22.23 -13.38
CA GLY A 73 -6.11 -23.12 -12.44
C GLY A 73 -5.10 -22.43 -11.51
N VAL A 74 -4.96 -21.10 -11.56
CA VAL A 74 -4.09 -20.29 -10.70
C VAL A 74 -4.92 -19.58 -9.63
N THR A 75 -4.47 -19.64 -8.38
CA THR A 75 -5.08 -18.89 -7.27
C THR A 75 -4.54 -17.46 -7.27
N ILE A 76 -5.42 -16.47 -7.29
CA ILE A 76 -5.09 -15.04 -7.31
C ILE A 76 -5.65 -14.41 -6.04
N VAL A 77 -4.76 -13.92 -5.19
CA VAL A 77 -5.05 -13.27 -3.91
C VAL A 77 -5.05 -11.76 -4.11
N GLY A 78 -6.23 -11.14 -3.97
CA GLY A 78 -6.46 -9.71 -4.12
C GLY A 78 -6.80 -8.99 -2.82
N GLU A 79 -6.24 -9.42 -1.68
CA GLU A 79 -6.48 -8.75 -0.39
C GLU A 79 -6.02 -7.29 -0.44
N THR A 80 -6.87 -6.38 0.05
CA THR A 80 -6.63 -4.93 -0.03
C THR A 80 -6.11 -4.33 1.26
N ASN A 81 -6.23 -5.06 2.38
CA ASN A 81 -5.74 -4.63 3.68
C ASN A 81 -4.84 -5.70 4.34
N LEU A 82 -3.75 -6.06 3.64
CA LEU A 82 -2.75 -6.99 4.16
C LEU A 82 -2.22 -6.64 5.57
N PRO A 83 -1.98 -5.35 5.93
CA PRO A 83 -1.55 -5.00 7.29
C PRO A 83 -2.55 -5.42 8.38
N ALA A 84 -3.85 -5.45 8.08
CA ALA A 84 -4.87 -5.90 9.03
C ALA A 84 -4.82 -7.41 9.30
N LEU A 85 -4.24 -8.22 8.40
CA LEU A 85 -4.02 -9.65 8.65
C LEU A 85 -2.92 -9.92 9.68
N VAL A 86 -2.10 -8.90 10.00
CA VAL A 86 -1.08 -8.91 11.05
C VAL A 86 -1.28 -7.73 12.00
N ALA A 87 -2.53 -7.52 12.44
CA ALA A 87 -2.98 -6.31 13.12
C ALA A 87 -2.17 -5.92 14.36
N ALA A 88 -1.73 -6.87 15.19
CA ALA A 88 -0.97 -6.58 16.41
C ALA A 88 0.38 -5.92 16.08
N ASP A 89 1.14 -6.51 15.15
CA ASP A 89 2.44 -6.00 14.73
C ASP A 89 2.31 -4.69 13.95
N SER A 90 1.35 -4.63 13.01
CA SER A 90 1.03 -3.42 12.25
C SER A 90 0.69 -2.25 13.18
N SER A 91 -0.13 -2.48 14.21
CA SER A 91 -0.51 -1.47 15.19
C SER A 91 0.69 -1.01 16.02
N SER A 92 1.53 -1.94 16.46
CA SER A 92 2.73 -1.62 17.24
C SER A 92 3.75 -0.79 16.44
N LEU A 93 3.97 -1.14 15.17
CA LEU A 93 4.86 -0.40 14.27
C LEU A 93 4.29 0.98 13.91
N TYR A 94 3.00 1.06 13.61
CA TYR A 94 2.36 2.35 13.30
C TYR A 94 2.35 3.28 14.52
N ALA A 95 2.06 2.78 15.72
CA ALA A 95 2.12 3.57 16.95
C ALA A 95 3.52 4.14 17.22
N ARG A 96 4.58 3.38 16.90
CA ARG A 96 5.97 3.89 16.96
C ARG A 96 6.20 5.03 15.97
N ASN A 97 5.77 4.89 14.72
CA ASN A 97 5.89 5.97 13.72
C ASN A 97 5.17 7.25 14.18
N VAL A 98 3.96 7.11 14.73
CA VAL A 98 3.19 8.25 15.28
C VAL A 98 3.92 8.86 16.48
N LEU A 99 4.39 8.05 17.42
CA LEU A 99 5.15 8.52 18.59
C LEU A 99 6.42 9.28 18.19
N ASP A 100 7.16 8.77 17.21
CA ASP A 100 8.40 9.39 16.74
C ASP A 100 8.12 10.73 16.03
N PHE A 101 7.07 10.81 15.22
CA PHE A 101 6.62 12.08 14.64
C PHE A 101 6.14 13.07 15.73
N LEU A 102 5.41 12.58 16.74
CA LEU A 102 4.94 13.43 17.84
C LEU A 102 6.09 14.07 18.62
N LYS A 103 7.26 13.44 18.73
CA LYS A 103 8.42 14.06 19.38
C LYS A 103 8.91 15.32 18.67
N LEU A 104 8.65 15.47 17.36
CA LEU A 104 9.01 16.66 16.59
C LEU A 104 8.06 17.84 16.90
N VAL A 105 6.77 17.55 17.08
CA VAL A 105 5.73 18.58 17.29
C VAL A 105 5.31 18.78 18.75
N LEU A 106 5.65 17.83 19.61
CA LEU A 106 5.46 17.84 21.06
C LEU A 106 6.80 17.46 21.71
N PRO A 107 7.78 18.39 21.72
CA PRO A 107 9.09 18.08 22.26
C PRO A 107 8.99 17.66 23.74
N PRO A 108 9.83 16.73 24.20
CA PRO A 108 9.82 16.31 25.59
C PRO A 108 10.08 17.49 26.51
N ALA A 109 9.20 17.68 27.51
CA ALA A 109 9.45 18.68 28.56
C ALA A 109 10.68 18.26 29.38
N ALA A 110 11.46 19.25 29.82
CA ALA A 110 12.52 18.98 30.79
C ALA A 110 11.93 18.44 32.10
N LYS A 111 12.73 17.69 32.84
CA LYS A 111 12.26 17.03 34.07
C LYS A 111 11.79 18.09 35.09
N GLY A 112 10.50 18.07 35.41
CA GLY A 112 9.87 19.01 36.35
C GLY A 112 9.19 20.20 35.68
N GLU A 113 9.22 20.30 34.36
CA GLU A 113 8.51 21.33 33.59
C GLU A 113 7.15 20.83 33.09
N PRO A 114 6.19 21.73 32.84
CA PRO A 114 4.92 21.38 32.22
C PRO A 114 5.13 20.80 30.81
N PRO A 115 4.20 19.98 30.30
CA PRO A 115 4.25 19.45 28.94
C PRO A 115 4.45 20.57 27.92
N ALA A 116 5.34 20.36 26.95
CA ALA A 116 5.55 21.34 25.89
C ALA A 116 4.24 21.56 25.12
N ALA A 117 3.99 22.82 24.76
CA ALA A 117 2.91 23.15 23.85
C ALA A 117 3.19 22.56 22.46
N LEU A 118 2.12 22.31 21.70
CA LEU A 118 2.21 21.95 20.30
C LEU A 118 3.04 23.00 19.55
N THR A 119 4.14 22.54 18.96
CA THR A 119 5.06 23.36 18.19
C THR A 119 5.04 22.84 16.75
N ILE A 120 4.66 23.71 15.81
CA ILE A 120 4.71 23.39 14.38
C ILE A 120 5.88 24.18 13.81
N ASP A 121 7.06 23.57 13.88
CA ASP A 121 8.28 24.13 13.32
C ASP A 121 8.30 23.92 11.81
N MET A 122 8.30 25.01 11.04
CA MET A 122 8.32 24.97 9.58
C MET A 122 9.75 24.87 9.02
N GLU A 123 10.77 25.00 9.86
CA GLU A 123 12.18 24.76 9.49
C GLU A 123 12.54 23.27 9.57
N ASP A 124 11.74 22.45 10.28
CA ASP A 124 11.86 21.00 10.25
C ASP A 124 11.24 20.44 8.96
N ASP A 125 12.08 19.85 8.11
CA ASP A 125 11.68 19.31 6.81
C ASP A 125 10.55 18.27 6.91
N ILE A 126 10.51 17.46 7.97
CA ILE A 126 9.50 16.42 8.17
C ILE A 126 8.18 17.06 8.55
N VAL A 127 8.19 17.99 9.52
CA VAL A 127 6.98 18.70 9.96
C VAL A 127 6.41 19.52 8.79
N ALA A 128 7.26 20.25 8.08
CA ALA A 128 6.87 21.01 6.89
C ALA A 128 6.35 20.09 5.78
N ALA A 129 6.93 18.90 5.56
CA ALA A 129 6.47 17.92 4.57
C ALA A 129 5.12 17.26 4.92
N CYS A 130 4.84 17.06 6.20
CA CYS A 130 3.62 16.40 6.66
C CYS A 130 2.43 17.35 6.81
N LEU A 131 2.65 18.68 6.93
CA LEU A 131 1.57 19.65 7.07
C LEU A 131 0.77 19.81 5.77
N VAL A 132 -0.52 19.44 5.81
CA VAL A 132 -1.46 19.55 4.68
C VAL A 132 -2.44 20.73 4.80
N ALA A 133 -2.77 21.15 6.02
CA ALA A 133 -3.65 22.29 6.29
C ALA A 133 -3.38 22.89 7.68
N ARG A 134 -3.61 24.20 7.82
CA ARG A 134 -3.47 24.95 9.07
C ARG A 134 -4.36 26.19 9.03
N ASP A 135 -4.98 26.54 10.17
CA ASP A 135 -5.79 27.77 10.33
C ASP A 135 -6.88 27.96 9.26
N GLY A 136 -7.50 26.85 8.84
CA GLY A 136 -8.55 26.83 7.82
C GLY A 136 -8.05 26.94 6.37
N ALA A 137 -6.73 26.97 6.15
CA ALA A 137 -6.12 27.01 4.82
C ALA A 137 -5.33 25.73 4.51
N VAL A 138 -5.37 25.32 3.24
CA VAL A 138 -4.55 24.20 2.72
C VAL A 138 -3.14 24.70 2.47
N THR A 139 -2.12 23.96 2.92
CA THR A 139 -0.70 24.33 2.79
C THR A 139 -0.03 23.72 1.56
N ARG A 140 -0.67 22.73 0.92
CA ARG A 140 -0.23 22.08 -0.33
C ARG A 140 -1.42 21.87 -1.29
N ALA A 141 -1.33 22.42 -2.50
CA ALA A 141 -2.23 22.09 -3.61
C ALA A 141 -1.67 20.93 -4.45
#